data_AF-A0A961AEN7-F1
#
_entry.id   AF-A0A961AEN7-F1
#
_cell.length_a   1.000
_cell.length_b   1.000
_cell.length_c   1.000
_cell.angle_alpha   90.00
_cell.angle_beta   90.00
_cell.angle_gamma   90.00
#
_symmetry.space_group_name_H-M   'P 1'
#
loop_
_entity.id
_entity.type
_entity.pdbx_description
1 polymer ?
#
loop_
_entity_poly.entity_id
_entity_poly.type
_entity_poly.pdbx_seq_one_letter_code
_entity_poly.pdbx_strand_id
1 'polypeptide(L)'
;WEVAQQFRDLMDLPTHLEAPLRTFVPDFRFALMQLAEMELGALPGTASGILILRVMKAERMSDLLNEVVWDESLITQVPREFYERVLRYILAADIDKKDLMERIEALKDPATRHSAMSVAQQLRQEGRQEGRQEGALGSLRDSVLDALELRFDSVPEGLREAVTALEDVEQLRALLRRAIQAETLEQFASAL
;
A
#
# COMPACT_ATOMS: atom_id res chain seq x y z
N TRP A 1 6.92 15.20 24.05
CA TRP A 1 7.17 16.53 23.45
C TRP A 1 6.21 17.49 24.13
N GLU A 2 6.69 18.52 24.82
CA GLU A 2 5.83 19.59 25.33
C GLU A 2 5.68 20.66 24.24
N VAL A 3 4.53 20.70 23.58
CA VAL A 3 4.20 21.69 22.55
C VAL A 3 3.28 22.74 23.17
N ALA A 4 3.57 24.02 22.95
CA ALA A 4 2.72 25.09 23.43
C ALA A 4 1.30 24.99 22.82
N GLN A 5 0.27 25.05 23.66
CA GLN A 5 -1.14 24.93 23.23
C GLN A 5 -1.74 26.25 22.75
N GLN A 6 -0.92 27.30 22.68
CA GLN A 6 -1.30 28.61 22.20
C GLN A 6 -0.57 28.86 20.88
N PHE A 7 -1.33 29.16 19.82
CA PHE A 7 -0.80 29.22 18.46
C PHE A 7 0.35 30.22 18.31
N ARG A 8 0.23 31.39 18.96
CA ARG A 8 1.25 32.43 18.92
C ARG A 8 2.61 31.96 19.46
N ASP A 9 2.61 31.03 20.41
CA ASP A 9 3.83 30.52 21.06
C ASP A 9 4.54 29.49 20.15
N LEU A 10 3.90 29.07 19.06
CA LEU A 10 4.52 28.25 18.01
C LEU A 10 5.25 29.09 16.95
N MET A 11 5.04 30.41 16.95
CA MET A 11 5.65 31.32 15.98
C MET A 11 7.01 31.77 16.51
N ASP A 12 8.09 31.37 15.85
CA ASP A 12 9.45 31.81 16.18
C ASP A 12 9.69 33.25 15.66
N LEU A 13 9.09 34.23 16.34
CA LEU A 13 9.21 35.65 15.99
C LEU A 13 10.42 36.27 16.69
N PRO A 14 11.27 37.02 15.96
CA PRO A 14 12.31 37.82 16.60
C PRO A 14 11.70 38.81 17.61
N THR A 15 12.33 38.96 18.78
CA THR A 15 11.79 39.75 19.91
C THR A 15 11.44 41.21 19.54
N HIS A 16 12.14 41.79 18.55
CA HIS A 16 11.89 43.15 18.06
C HIS A 16 10.64 43.27 17.16
N LEU A 17 10.10 42.15 16.66
CA LEU A 17 8.92 42.08 15.80
C LEU A 17 7.67 41.54 16.52
N GLU A 18 7.81 40.98 17.72
CA GLU A 18 6.68 40.46 18.49
C GLU A 18 5.59 41.51 18.75
N ALA A 19 5.97 42.71 19.23
CA ALA A 19 5.00 43.76 19.55
C ALA A 19 4.32 44.37 18.30
N PRO A 20 5.06 44.74 17.22
CA PRO A 20 4.44 45.24 15.99
C PRO A 20 3.52 44.24 15.29
N LEU A 21 3.86 42.95 15.33
CA LEU A 21 3.11 41.90 14.61
C LEU A 21 1.99 41.27 15.45
N ARG A 22 1.89 41.63 16.73
CA ARG A 22 0.94 41.03 17.68
C ARG A 22 -0.53 41.06 17.20
N THR A 23 -0.94 42.13 16.53
CA THR A 23 -2.31 42.28 16.01
C THR A 23 -2.57 41.44 14.74
N PHE A 24 -1.51 40.97 14.08
CA PHE A 24 -1.58 40.18 12.86
C PHE A 24 -1.38 38.68 13.10
N VAL A 25 -0.94 38.28 14.29
CA VAL A 25 -0.81 36.87 14.68
C VAL A 25 -2.11 36.39 15.32
N PRO A 26 -2.73 35.32 14.80
CA PRO A 26 -3.91 34.72 15.44
C PRO A 26 -3.63 34.30 16.89
N ASP A 27 -4.44 34.80 17.83
CA ASP A 27 -4.34 34.44 19.25
C ASP A 27 -5.47 33.47 19.63
N PHE A 28 -5.25 32.18 19.37
CA PHE A 28 -6.16 31.12 19.77
C PHE A 28 -5.43 29.99 20.46
N ARG A 29 -6.18 29.20 21.22
CA ARG A 29 -5.73 27.95 21.84
C ARG A 29 -6.27 26.77 21.07
N PHE A 30 -5.49 25.70 21.04
CA PHE A 30 -5.89 24.44 20.44
C PHE A 30 -5.58 23.30 21.40
N ALA A 31 -6.37 22.23 21.31
CA ALA A 31 -6.09 21.00 22.04
C ALA A 31 -5.17 20.13 21.16
N LEU A 32 -4.00 19.78 21.68
CA LEU A 32 -3.13 18.79 21.07
C LEU A 32 -3.43 17.42 21.69
N MET A 33 -3.92 16.49 20.87
CA MET A 33 -4.14 15.11 21.30
C MET A 33 -2.89 14.28 21.01
N GLN A 34 -2.19 13.86 22.06
CA GLN A 34 -0.96 13.06 21.93
C GLN A 34 -1.29 11.58 21.75
N LEU A 35 -1.67 11.19 20.53
CA LEU A 35 -2.04 9.82 20.20
C LEU A 35 -0.95 8.79 20.52
N ALA A 36 0.32 9.19 20.48
CA ALA A 36 1.44 8.29 20.79
C ALA A 36 1.43 7.82 22.26
N GLU A 37 1.03 8.67 23.20
CA GLU A 37 1.04 8.37 24.65
C GLU A 37 -0.27 7.72 25.12
N MET A 38 -1.37 7.89 24.39
CA MET A 38 -2.67 7.32 24.76
C MET A 38 -2.72 5.80 24.55
N GLU A 39 -3.28 5.04 25.48
CA GLU A 39 -3.49 3.61 25.26
C GLU A 39 -4.46 3.36 24.09
N LEU A 40 -4.32 2.23 23.37
CA LEU A 40 -5.17 1.88 22.22
C LEU A 40 -6.67 1.90 22.58
N GLY A 41 -7.02 1.47 23.79
CA GLY A 41 -8.38 1.45 24.29
C GLY A 41 -8.97 2.84 24.58
N ALA A 42 -8.11 3.84 24.83
CA ALA A 42 -8.50 5.17 25.28
C ALA A 42 -8.65 6.20 24.14
N LEU A 43 -8.46 5.78 22.89
CA LEU A 43 -8.57 6.66 21.72
C LEU A 43 -10.02 7.17 21.55
N PRO A 44 -10.24 8.49 21.47
CA PRO A 44 -11.57 9.06 21.35
C PRO A 44 -12.00 9.21 19.89
N GLY A 45 -13.31 9.35 19.66
CA GLY A 45 -13.87 9.67 18.35
C GLY A 45 -15.10 8.85 18.00
N THR A 46 -15.42 8.80 16.71
CA THR A 46 -16.45 7.91 16.16
C THR A 46 -15.91 6.48 16.08
N ALA A 47 -16.79 5.47 15.97
CA ALA A 47 -16.36 4.08 15.84
C ALA A 47 -15.33 3.87 14.71
N SER A 48 -15.58 4.46 13.54
CA SER A 48 -14.65 4.43 12.40
C SER A 48 -13.32 5.12 12.71
N GLY A 49 -13.36 6.29 13.38
CA GLY A 49 -12.17 7.04 13.77
C GLY A 49 -11.32 6.29 14.79
N ILE A 50 -11.96 5.69 15.79
CA ILE A 50 -11.28 4.87 16.80
C ILE A 50 -10.62 3.66 16.12
N LEU A 51 -11.34 2.94 15.25
CA LEU A 51 -10.80 1.75 14.59
C LEU A 51 -9.57 2.08 13.73
N ILE A 52 -9.64 3.11 12.87
CA ILE A 52 -8.49 3.47 12.02
C ILE A 52 -7.30 3.94 12.84
N LEU A 53 -7.51 4.74 13.89
CA LEU A 53 -6.42 5.21 14.75
C LEU A 53 -5.80 4.06 15.54
N ARG A 54 -6.61 3.10 16.03
CA ARG A 54 -6.11 1.88 16.67
C ARG A 54 -5.23 1.08 15.72
N VAL A 55 -5.70 0.85 14.49
CA VAL A 55 -4.96 0.09 13.47
C VAL A 55 -3.65 0.79 13.09
N MET A 56 -3.70 2.08 12.76
CA MET A 56 -2.49 2.85 12.40
C MET A 56 -1.47 2.90 13.53
N LYS A 57 -1.94 3.05 14.78
CA LYS A 57 -1.05 3.03 15.95
C LYS A 57 -0.45 1.64 16.18
N ALA A 58 -1.29 0.61 16.14
CA ALA A 58 -0.88 -0.77 16.36
C ALA A 58 0.12 -1.25 15.32
N GLU A 59 -0.03 -0.87 14.05
CA GLU A 59 0.96 -1.17 13.00
C GLU A 59 2.33 -0.59 13.31
N ARG A 60 2.40 0.68 13.73
CA ARG A 60 3.68 1.31 14.11
C ARG A 60 4.34 0.65 15.31
N MET A 61 3.56 -0.05 16.13
CA MET A 61 4.02 -0.81 17.29
C MET A 61 4.20 -2.30 16.99
N SER A 62 3.98 -2.75 15.75
CA SER A 62 3.97 -4.16 15.35
C SER A 62 3.00 -5.02 16.16
N ASP A 63 1.87 -4.44 16.58
CA ASP A 63 0.89 -5.05 17.48
C ASP A 63 -0.52 -5.10 16.86
N LEU A 64 -0.59 -5.28 15.53
CA LEU A 64 -1.86 -5.33 14.77
C LEU A 64 -2.79 -6.48 15.18
N LEU A 65 -2.25 -7.54 15.78
CA LEU A 65 -3.02 -8.67 16.28
C LEU A 65 -3.58 -8.42 17.69
N ASN A 66 -3.37 -7.25 18.28
CA ASN A 66 -3.88 -6.92 19.62
C ASN A 66 -5.41 -7.06 19.69
N GLU A 67 -5.93 -7.62 20.78
CA GLU A 67 -7.38 -7.82 20.98
C GLU A 67 -8.18 -6.53 20.88
N VAL A 68 -7.61 -5.39 21.30
CA VAL A 68 -8.26 -4.07 21.26
C VAL A 68 -8.48 -3.57 19.82
N VAL A 69 -7.64 -4.00 18.87
CA VAL A 69 -7.82 -3.69 17.43
C VAL A 69 -8.98 -4.51 16.86
N TRP A 70 -9.14 -5.75 17.33
CA TRP A 70 -10.15 -6.70 16.89
C TRP A 70 -11.39 -6.74 17.78
N ASP A 71 -11.65 -5.64 18.51
CA ASP A 71 -12.81 -5.49 19.36
C ASP A 71 -14.11 -5.52 18.53
N GLU A 72 -14.82 -6.65 18.58
CA GLU A 72 -16.03 -6.89 17.80
C GLU A 72 -17.14 -5.89 18.17
N SER A 73 -17.18 -5.40 19.42
CA SER A 73 -18.18 -4.42 19.84
C SER A 73 -17.98 -3.07 19.15
N LEU A 74 -16.73 -2.72 18.83
CA LEU A 74 -16.40 -1.54 18.03
C LEU A 74 -16.65 -1.80 16.54
N ILE A 75 -16.18 -2.92 16.02
CA ILE A 75 -16.24 -3.25 14.59
C ILE A 75 -17.69 -3.30 14.09
N THR A 76 -18.61 -3.85 14.88
CA THR A 76 -20.03 -3.90 14.51
C THR A 76 -20.71 -2.52 14.40
N GLN A 77 -20.13 -1.48 15.00
CA GLN A 77 -20.61 -0.09 14.88
C GLN A 77 -20.03 0.64 13.66
N VAL A 78 -19.04 0.04 12.98
CA VAL A 78 -18.36 0.63 11.84
C VAL A 78 -19.13 0.28 10.55
N PRO A 79 -19.34 1.24 9.63
CA PRO A 79 -19.92 0.93 8.32
C PRO A 79 -19.10 -0.13 7.58
N ARG A 80 -19.77 -1.14 7.02
CA ARG A 80 -19.12 -2.28 6.36
C ARG A 80 -18.05 -1.88 5.34
N GLU A 81 -18.35 -0.92 4.48
CA GLU A 81 -17.38 -0.44 3.46
C GLU A 81 -16.12 0.15 4.09
N PHE A 82 -16.25 0.82 5.24
CA PHE A 82 -15.10 1.37 5.96
C PHE A 82 -14.28 0.24 6.60
N TYR A 83 -14.95 -0.73 7.23
CA TYR A 83 -14.29 -1.90 7.80
C TYR A 83 -13.52 -2.69 6.74
N GLU A 84 -14.10 -2.91 5.55
CA GLU A 84 -13.41 -3.58 4.43
C GLU A 84 -12.16 -2.82 3.97
N ARG A 85 -12.18 -1.47 3.98
CA ARG A 85 -10.98 -0.65 3.68
C ARG A 85 -9.91 -0.81 4.76
N VAL A 86 -10.29 -0.80 6.04
CA VAL A 86 -9.37 -1.05 7.15
C VAL A 86 -8.77 -2.45 7.05
N LEU A 87 -9.56 -3.47 6.69
CA LEU A 87 -9.07 -4.82 6.48
C LEU A 87 -8.06 -4.91 5.34
N ARG A 88 -8.31 -4.24 4.21
CA ARG A 88 -7.33 -4.18 3.11
C ARG A 88 -6.02 -3.56 3.57
N TYR A 89 -6.08 -2.51 4.39
CA TYR A 89 -4.90 -1.91 5.00
C TYR A 89 -4.12 -2.91 5.86
N ILE A 90 -4.79 -3.60 6.80
CA ILE A 90 -4.17 -4.62 7.66
C ILE A 90 -3.58 -5.77 6.83
N LEU A 91 -4.30 -6.23 5.80
CA LEU A 91 -3.86 -7.30 4.92
C LEU A 91 -2.66 -6.92 4.03
N ALA A 92 -2.50 -5.63 3.74
CA ALA A 92 -1.32 -5.11 3.04
C ALA A 92 -0.12 -4.89 3.97
N ALA A 93 -0.32 -4.81 5.28
CA ALA A 93 0.75 -4.64 6.25
C ALA A 93 1.69 -5.85 6.29
N ASP A 94 2.92 -5.60 6.72
CA ASP A 94 3.94 -6.62 6.97
C ASP A 94 3.64 -7.36 8.28
N ILE A 95 2.78 -8.37 8.14
CA ILE A 95 2.27 -9.20 9.24
C ILE A 95 2.23 -10.65 8.78
N ASP A 96 2.51 -11.57 9.70
CA ASP A 96 2.37 -12.99 9.43
C ASP A 96 0.92 -13.31 9.01
N LYS A 97 0.77 -13.82 7.78
CA LYS A 97 -0.56 -14.07 7.20
C LYS A 97 -1.25 -15.24 7.86
N LYS A 98 -0.53 -16.18 8.46
CA LYS A 98 -1.12 -17.31 9.18
C LYS A 98 -1.74 -16.80 10.49
N ASP A 99 -0.99 -16.03 11.27
CA ASP A 99 -1.48 -15.49 12.55
C ASP A 99 -2.67 -14.53 12.33
N LEU A 100 -2.62 -13.73 11.26
CA LEU A 100 -3.75 -12.88 10.86
C LEU A 100 -5.00 -13.71 10.51
N MET A 101 -4.85 -14.81 9.78
CA MET A 101 -5.98 -15.67 9.41
C MET A 101 -6.56 -16.37 10.65
N GLU A 102 -5.73 -16.86 11.57
CA GLU A 102 -6.17 -17.41 12.86
C GLU A 102 -6.97 -16.37 13.66
N ARG A 103 -6.51 -15.11 13.69
CA ARG A 103 -7.24 -13.99 14.32
C ARG A 103 -8.60 -13.74 13.67
N ILE A 104 -8.69 -13.76 12.34
CA ILE A 104 -9.96 -13.59 11.63
C ILE A 104 -10.90 -14.77 11.90
N GLU A 105 -10.39 -16.00 11.94
CA GLU A 105 -11.20 -17.20 12.25
C GLU A 105 -11.76 -17.17 13.68
N ALA A 106 -11.02 -16.59 14.62
CA ALA A 106 -11.43 -16.45 16.01
C ALA A 106 -12.61 -15.47 16.24
N LEU A 107 -12.94 -14.59 15.27
CA LEU A 107 -14.02 -13.60 15.39
C LEU A 107 -15.39 -14.25 15.58
N LYS A 108 -16.13 -13.92 16.63
CA LYS A 108 -17.41 -14.60 16.94
C LYS A 108 -18.55 -14.15 16.02
N ASP A 109 -18.58 -12.87 15.65
CA ASP A 109 -19.60 -12.28 14.80
C ASP A 109 -19.50 -12.80 13.36
N PRO A 110 -20.54 -13.50 12.84
CA PRO A 110 -20.48 -14.08 11.50
C PRO A 110 -20.34 -13.05 10.38
N ALA A 111 -20.96 -11.88 10.50
CA ALA A 111 -20.94 -10.85 9.46
C ALA A 111 -19.54 -10.22 9.33
N THR A 112 -18.92 -9.92 10.47
CA THR A 112 -17.55 -9.39 10.58
C THR A 112 -16.53 -10.41 10.07
N ARG A 113 -16.64 -11.67 10.51
CA ARG A 113 -15.78 -12.77 10.02
C ARG A 113 -15.93 -12.95 8.51
N HIS A 114 -17.15 -13.01 8.00
CA HIS A 114 -17.41 -13.18 6.56
C HIS A 114 -16.81 -12.03 5.73
N SER A 115 -16.97 -10.78 6.18
CA SER A 115 -16.41 -9.61 5.49
C SER A 115 -14.88 -9.68 5.44
N ALA A 116 -14.23 -10.03 6.56
CA ALA A 116 -12.78 -10.21 6.62
C ALA A 116 -12.28 -11.34 5.71
N MET A 117 -12.95 -12.50 5.74
CA MET A 117 -12.62 -13.63 4.87
C MET A 117 -12.81 -13.29 3.38
N SER A 118 -13.87 -12.57 3.03
CA SER A 118 -14.13 -12.15 1.65
C SER A 118 -13.03 -11.23 1.13
N VAL A 119 -12.60 -10.23 1.91
CA VAL A 119 -11.50 -9.34 1.53
C VAL A 119 -10.18 -10.11 1.40
N ALA A 120 -9.88 -11.01 2.33
CA ALA A 120 -8.68 -11.85 2.27
C ALA A 120 -8.67 -12.76 1.02
N GLN A 121 -9.80 -13.36 0.66
CA GLN A 121 -9.93 -14.16 -0.55
C GLN A 121 -9.77 -13.34 -1.83
N GLN A 122 -10.37 -12.15 -1.87
CA GLN A 122 -10.24 -11.24 -3.00
C GLN A 122 -8.77 -10.85 -3.22
N LEU A 123 -8.06 -10.41 -2.19
CA LEU A 123 -6.64 -10.04 -2.30
C LEU A 123 -5.77 -11.23 -2.73
N ARG A 124 -6.04 -12.44 -2.23
CA ARG A 124 -5.34 -13.66 -2.69
C ARG A 124 -5.60 -13.95 -4.16
N GLN A 125 -6.81 -13.67 -4.65
CA GLN A 125 -7.17 -13.89 -6.04
C GLN A 125 -6.53 -12.83 -6.95
N GLU A 126 -6.52 -11.56 -6.53
CA GLU A 126 -5.85 -10.45 -7.21
C GLU A 126 -4.35 -10.75 -7.33
N GLY A 127 -3.65 -11.07 -6.23
CA GLY A 127 -2.22 -11.39 -6.28
C GLY A 127 -1.89 -12.62 -7.14
N ARG A 128 -2.78 -13.62 -7.23
CA ARG A 128 -2.61 -14.76 -8.17
C ARG A 128 -2.86 -14.38 -9.62
N GLN A 129 -3.69 -13.37 -9.88
CA GLN A 129 -3.92 -12.88 -11.24
C GLN A 129 -2.72 -12.03 -11.67
N GLU A 130 -2.29 -11.10 -10.84
CA GLU A 130 -1.10 -10.27 -11.05
C GLU A 130 0.13 -11.14 -11.27
N GLY A 131 0.43 -12.08 -10.36
CA GLY A 131 1.58 -12.97 -10.53
C GLY A 131 1.54 -13.84 -11.79
N ARG A 132 0.36 -14.20 -12.30
CA ARG A 132 0.22 -14.90 -13.59
C ARG A 132 0.47 -13.97 -14.77
N GLN A 133 0.00 -12.73 -14.70
CA GLN A 133 0.22 -11.73 -15.75
C GLN A 133 1.69 -11.33 -15.80
N GLU A 134 2.31 -11.01 -14.67
CA GLU A 134 3.73 -10.71 -14.55
C GLU A 134 4.59 -11.89 -15.01
N GLY A 135 4.26 -13.11 -14.60
CA GLY A 135 4.96 -14.31 -15.06
C GLY A 135 4.86 -14.55 -16.57
N ALA A 136 3.69 -14.28 -17.17
CA ALA A 136 3.51 -14.37 -18.62
C ALA A 136 4.30 -13.30 -19.38
N LEU A 137 4.32 -12.07 -18.87
CA LEU A 137 5.13 -10.98 -19.44
C LEU A 137 6.62 -11.29 -19.34
N GLY A 138 7.11 -11.70 -18.17
CA GLY A 138 8.51 -12.09 -17.96
C GLY A 138 8.92 -13.22 -18.91
N SER A 139 8.14 -14.30 -18.95
CA SER A 139 8.42 -15.45 -19.84
C SER A 139 8.45 -15.06 -21.33
N LEU A 140 7.58 -14.14 -21.77
CA LEU A 140 7.58 -13.66 -23.15
C LEU A 140 8.78 -12.76 -23.44
N ARG A 141 9.18 -11.88 -22.51
CA ARG A 141 10.39 -11.06 -22.64
C ARG A 141 11.63 -11.95 -22.77
N ASP A 142 11.75 -12.93 -21.87
CA ASP A 142 12.84 -13.91 -21.90
C ASP A 142 12.85 -14.68 -23.22
N SER A 143 11.69 -15.15 -23.69
CA SER A 143 11.58 -15.86 -24.98
C SER A 143 12.03 -15.02 -26.17
N VAL A 144 11.70 -13.71 -26.18
CA VAL A 144 12.13 -12.79 -27.24
C VAL A 144 13.65 -12.64 -27.22
N LEU A 145 14.23 -12.41 -26.03
CA LEU A 145 15.67 -12.22 -25.86
C LEU A 145 16.43 -13.50 -26.21
N ASP A 146 15.99 -14.66 -25.72
CA ASP A 146 16.58 -15.97 -26.05
C ASP A 146 16.56 -16.23 -27.56
N ALA A 147 15.47 -15.89 -28.25
CA ALA A 147 15.38 -16.04 -29.70
C ALA A 147 16.37 -15.13 -30.45
N LEU A 148 16.59 -13.90 -29.96
CA LEU A 148 17.57 -12.99 -30.54
C LEU A 148 18.99 -13.44 -30.25
N GLU A 149 19.29 -13.87 -29.02
CA GLU A 149 20.61 -14.40 -28.63
C GLU A 149 20.98 -15.63 -29.46
N LEU A 150 20.04 -16.56 -29.65
CA LEU A 150 20.28 -17.77 -30.44
C LEU A 150 20.58 -17.47 -31.92
N ARG A 151 20.00 -16.39 -32.47
CA ARG A 151 20.15 -16.05 -33.89
C ARG A 151 21.32 -15.13 -34.19
N PHE A 152 21.67 -14.25 -33.26
CA PHE A 152 22.62 -13.16 -33.49
C PHE A 152 23.82 -13.18 -32.54
N ASP A 153 23.97 -14.25 -31.74
CA ASP A 153 25.01 -14.53 -30.74
C ASP A 153 25.10 -13.54 -29.57
N SER A 154 24.62 -12.30 -29.75
CA SER A 154 24.57 -11.27 -28.71
C SER A 154 23.43 -10.29 -28.96
N VAL A 155 22.81 -9.83 -27.87
CA VAL A 155 21.76 -8.80 -27.90
C VAL A 155 22.31 -7.53 -27.25
N PRO A 156 22.32 -6.39 -27.97
CA PRO A 156 22.76 -5.11 -27.39
C PRO A 156 21.92 -4.73 -26.18
N GLU A 157 22.55 -4.17 -25.15
CA GLU A 157 21.87 -3.86 -23.87
C GLU A 157 20.69 -2.92 -24.04
N GLY A 158 20.79 -1.91 -24.91
CA GLY A 158 19.68 -1.00 -25.19
C GLY A 158 18.45 -1.70 -25.81
N LEU A 159 18.65 -2.80 -26.54
CA LEU A 159 17.55 -3.60 -27.08
C LEU A 159 16.95 -4.50 -25.98
N ARG A 160 17.79 -5.03 -25.09
CA ARG A 160 17.36 -5.79 -23.91
C ARG A 160 16.46 -4.93 -23.02
N GLU A 161 16.94 -3.74 -22.66
CA GLU A 161 16.17 -2.78 -21.86
C GLU A 161 14.82 -2.46 -22.52
N ALA A 162 14.83 -2.17 -23.81
CA ALA A 162 13.62 -1.82 -24.54
C ALA A 162 12.59 -2.96 -24.61
N VAL A 163 13.02 -4.23 -24.77
CA VAL A 163 12.12 -5.39 -24.69
C VAL A 163 11.61 -5.59 -23.26
N THR A 164 12.47 -5.43 -22.25
CA THR A 164 12.08 -5.58 -20.84
C THR A 164 11.13 -4.49 -20.34
N ALA A 165 11.11 -3.32 -20.99
CA ALA A 165 10.19 -2.23 -20.67
C ALA A 165 8.76 -2.45 -21.20
N LEU A 166 8.53 -3.43 -22.08
CA LEU A 166 7.22 -3.65 -22.71
C LEU A 166 6.26 -4.40 -21.78
N GLU A 167 5.11 -3.79 -21.50
CA GLU A 167 4.07 -4.35 -20.63
C GLU A 167 2.89 -4.98 -21.40
N ASP A 168 2.94 -4.97 -22.74
CA ASP A 168 1.90 -5.56 -23.60
C ASP A 168 2.27 -6.97 -24.06
N VAL A 169 1.49 -7.96 -23.60
CA VAL A 169 1.60 -9.38 -23.94
C VAL A 169 1.49 -9.62 -25.45
N GLU A 170 0.57 -8.94 -26.14
CA GLU A 170 0.35 -9.15 -27.58
C GLU A 170 1.47 -8.51 -28.41
N GLN A 171 1.98 -7.35 -27.98
CA GLN A 171 3.16 -6.75 -28.59
C GLN A 171 4.37 -7.67 -28.44
N LEU A 172 4.61 -8.22 -27.23
CA LEU A 172 5.70 -9.17 -26.99
C LEU A 172 5.56 -10.46 -27.83
N ARG A 173 4.34 -10.98 -28.00
CA ARG A 173 4.09 -12.13 -28.90
C ARG A 173 4.41 -11.82 -30.36
N ALA A 174 4.05 -10.63 -30.83
CA ALA A 174 4.40 -10.19 -32.18
C ALA A 174 5.92 -10.03 -32.34
N LEU A 175 6.59 -9.48 -31.34
CA LEU A 175 8.05 -9.37 -31.32
C LEU A 175 8.74 -10.72 -31.30
N LEU A 176 8.23 -11.71 -30.55
CA LEU A 176 8.79 -13.06 -30.56
C LEU A 176 8.79 -13.68 -31.96
N ARG A 177 7.67 -13.56 -32.68
CA ARG A 177 7.59 -14.03 -34.08
C ARG A 177 8.57 -13.28 -34.98
N ARG A 178 8.75 -11.98 -34.77
CA ARG A 178 9.70 -11.15 -35.53
C ARG A 178 11.14 -11.49 -35.21
N ALA A 179 11.51 -11.72 -33.96
CA ALA A 179 12.83 -12.19 -33.58
C ALA A 179 13.19 -13.48 -34.33
N ILE A 180 12.21 -14.38 -34.51
CA ILE A 180 12.37 -15.62 -35.28
C ILE A 180 12.44 -15.40 -36.80
N GLN A 181 11.94 -14.29 -37.34
CA GLN A 181 11.87 -14.04 -38.79
C GLN A 181 12.90 -13.03 -39.31
N ALA A 182 13.35 -12.09 -38.48
CA ALA A 182 14.25 -11.02 -38.86
C ALA A 182 15.59 -11.57 -39.38
N GLU A 183 16.13 -10.97 -40.44
CA GLU A 183 17.43 -11.34 -41.00
C GLU A 183 18.59 -10.65 -40.26
N THR A 184 18.34 -9.49 -39.64
CA THR A 184 19.33 -8.73 -38.86
C THR A 184 18.72 -8.12 -37.59
N LEU A 185 19.58 -7.72 -36.65
CA LEU A 185 19.18 -7.02 -35.42
C LEU A 185 18.58 -5.64 -35.70
N GLU A 186 19.09 -4.91 -36.70
CA GLU A 186 18.55 -3.59 -37.08
C GLU A 186 17.12 -3.70 -37.61
N GLN A 187 16.82 -4.75 -38.38
CA GLN A 187 15.48 -5.00 -38.87
C GLN A 187 14.51 -5.26 -37.70
N PHE A 188 14.94 -6.03 -36.71
CA PHE A 188 14.16 -6.23 -35.49
C PHE A 188 13.98 -4.92 -34.70
N ALA A 189 15.06 -4.19 -34.45
CA ALA A 189 15.06 -2.95 -33.66
C ALA A 189 14.20 -1.85 -34.29
N SER A 190 14.13 -1.78 -35.62
CA SER A 190 13.26 -0.82 -36.33
C SER A 190 11.75 -1.06 -36.11
N ALA A 191 11.39 -2.23 -35.61
CA ALA A 191 10.00 -2.69 -35.47
C ALA A 191 9.55 -2.80 -34.00
N LEU A 192 10.42 -2.39 -33.08
CA LEU A 192 10.17 -2.27 -31.64
C LEU A 192 9.48 -0.94 -31.32
#